data_AF-A0A7W1I7X0-F1
#
_entry.id   AF-A0A7W1I7X0-F1
#
_cell.length_a   1.000
_cell.length_b   1.000
_cell.length_c   1.000
_cell.angle_alpha   90.00
_cell.angle_beta   90.00
_cell.angle_gamma   90.00
#
_symmetry.space_group_name_H-M   'P 1'
#
loop_
_entity.id
_entity.type
_entity.pdbx_description
1 polymer ?
#
loop_
_entity_poly.entity_id
_entity_poly.type
_entity_poly.pdbx_seq_one_letter_code
_entity_poly.pdbx_strand_id
1 'polypeptide(L)'
;MIAVVAATAFTAVDRAGADKPPTPPGLANKPSKAVCPHGGGKEAARCHAKVVTKADEVTPDATTSPSASAYTPADLRSAYALPSSGGAGQTIAVVIAYDNPNTETDLGAYRTQFGLPPCTTANGCFKKVDQNGQQAYPPPNVGWAQEADLDLDMASAVCASCKLLLVEASSTRVSDLAIAVDRAATMGANAISNSYGAPEWYGETGYEGFYNHPGVMITASTGDDGYGMEYPAASQYTTAVGGTRLVRSSSARGWSETVWSGTGGGCSAYVPKPSWQHDAGCAKRSAADVSAVSDPSTGVAVYSSYGSSGGANWFVFGGTSVAAPIVAGVYALSSNSASLTYGSQAYGHTGALNDVISGTNGSCGGSYLCTAGAGYDGPTGLGTPIGLGAFGGPDTVPPPTTPTTSASTTTTSTTLAPTTTTTTVATTTTTGAPTTTTVAPTTTTRPAPTTTTTTPPATAPPGSPSAPTSVTAVQGGSPGVLVYWYPPSSYGCSYPVTAFRIYRSTAPGAETLLASVGGGTYQYQDTTATAGVRFYYMITAVNSCGEGPRSAEASAVGR
;
A
#
# COMPACT_ATOMS: atom_id res chain seq x y z
N MET A 1 37.09 35.59 -47.07
CA MET A 1 35.96 36.42 -47.51
C MET A 1 34.67 35.75 -47.08
N ILE A 2 33.92 36.43 -46.21
CA ILE A 2 32.49 36.37 -45.84
C ILE A 2 31.75 35.04 -46.10
N ALA A 3 31.38 34.34 -45.03
CA ALA A 3 30.27 33.39 -45.02
C ALA A 3 29.02 34.11 -44.45
N VAL A 4 27.94 34.10 -45.21
CA VAL A 4 26.66 34.75 -44.90
C VAL A 4 25.89 33.87 -43.89
N VAL A 5 25.57 34.43 -42.73
CA VAL A 5 24.67 33.83 -41.73
C VAL A 5 23.24 34.20 -42.09
N ALA A 6 22.41 33.20 -42.43
CA ALA A 6 20.97 33.38 -42.56
C ALA A 6 20.31 33.19 -41.19
N ALA A 7 19.88 34.29 -40.58
CA ALA A 7 19.04 34.28 -39.39
C ALA A 7 17.56 34.15 -39.81
N THR A 8 16.96 32.99 -39.56
CA THR A 8 15.50 32.84 -39.63
C THR A 8 14.88 33.24 -38.30
N ALA A 9 14.19 34.39 -38.31
CA ALA A 9 13.35 34.83 -37.21
C ALA A 9 12.08 33.96 -37.14
N PHE A 10 11.90 33.24 -36.03
CA PHE A 10 10.60 32.68 -35.68
C PHE A 10 9.78 33.77 -35.00
N THR A 11 8.70 34.21 -35.66
CA THR A 11 7.68 35.05 -35.07
C THR A 11 6.96 34.26 -33.98
N ALA A 12 7.07 34.70 -32.73
CA ALA A 12 6.24 34.22 -31.63
C ALA A 12 4.78 34.57 -31.95
N VAL A 13 3.94 33.54 -32.10
CA VAL A 13 2.49 33.73 -32.05
C VAL A 13 2.11 33.82 -30.58
N ASP A 14 1.82 35.04 -30.13
CA ASP A 14 1.13 35.27 -28.87
C ASP A 14 -0.26 34.62 -28.94
N ARG A 15 -0.42 33.49 -28.24
CA ARG A 15 -1.75 32.99 -27.84
C ARG A 15 -2.09 33.56 -26.48
N ALA A 16 -2.59 34.79 -26.48
CA ALA A 16 -3.38 35.30 -25.38
C ALA A 16 -4.71 34.52 -25.29
N GLY A 17 -5.04 34.05 -24.09
CA GLY A 17 -6.39 33.66 -23.70
C GLY A 17 -6.85 32.26 -24.13
N ALA A 18 -6.31 31.21 -23.50
CA ALA A 18 -7.05 29.96 -23.32
C ALA A 18 -7.18 29.75 -21.82
N ASP A 19 -8.41 29.64 -21.32
CA ASP A 19 -8.74 29.43 -19.92
C ASP A 19 -7.84 28.35 -19.31
N LYS A 20 -7.20 28.69 -18.18
CA LYS A 20 -6.51 27.75 -17.31
C LYS A 20 -7.49 26.59 -17.03
N PRO A 21 -7.19 25.36 -17.45
CA PRO A 21 -8.02 24.23 -17.06
C PRO A 21 -8.07 24.15 -15.54
N PRO A 22 -9.22 23.82 -14.94
CA PRO A 22 -9.28 23.58 -13.51
C PRO A 22 -8.24 22.52 -13.14
N THR A 23 -7.50 22.77 -12.05
CA THR A 23 -6.71 21.74 -11.36
C THR A 23 -7.58 20.49 -11.24
N PRO A 24 -7.09 19.27 -11.51
CA PRO A 24 -7.88 18.06 -11.31
C PRO A 24 -8.53 18.13 -9.94
N PRO A 25 -9.86 17.92 -9.81
CA PRO A 25 -10.47 17.88 -8.49
C PRO A 25 -9.65 16.91 -7.65
N GLY A 26 -9.19 17.34 -6.48
CA GLY A 26 -8.44 16.47 -5.59
C GLY A 26 -9.26 15.22 -5.38
N LEU A 27 -8.82 14.06 -5.89
CA LEU A 27 -9.58 12.83 -5.69
C LEU A 27 -9.70 12.67 -4.19
N ALA A 28 -10.93 12.56 -3.69
CA ALA A 28 -11.17 12.42 -2.27
C ALA A 28 -10.43 11.20 -1.75
N ASN A 29 -9.75 11.35 -0.61
CA ASN A 29 -9.08 10.22 0.04
C ASN A 29 -10.13 9.16 0.37
N LYS A 30 -9.86 7.92 -0.01
CA LYS A 30 -10.70 6.79 0.39
C LYS A 30 -10.24 6.30 1.76
N PRO A 31 -11.17 5.99 2.68
CA PRO A 31 -10.78 5.36 3.93
C PRO A 31 -10.16 3.99 3.63
N SER A 32 -9.14 3.62 4.39
CA SER A 32 -8.40 2.37 4.24
C SER A 32 -7.82 1.93 5.58
N LYS A 33 -7.52 0.64 5.70
CA LYS A 33 -6.90 0.06 6.88
C LYS A 33 -5.79 -0.92 6.49
N ALA A 34 -4.80 -1.08 7.37
CA ALA A 34 -3.80 -2.14 7.22
C ALA A 34 -4.45 -3.52 7.37
N VAL A 35 -4.00 -4.49 6.57
CA VAL A 35 -4.47 -5.89 6.67
C VAL A 35 -3.61 -6.74 7.62
N CYS A 36 -2.33 -6.39 7.77
CA CYS A 36 -1.44 -6.97 8.78
C CYS A 36 -1.21 -5.96 9.91
N PRO A 37 -1.67 -6.23 11.15
CA PRO A 37 -1.37 -5.37 12.28
C PRO A 37 0.12 -5.42 12.63
N HIS A 38 0.65 -4.37 13.27
CA HIS A 38 2.01 -4.41 13.81
C HIS A 38 2.16 -5.56 14.81
N GLY A 39 3.18 -6.39 14.60
CA GLY A 39 3.62 -7.33 15.61
C GLY A 39 4.28 -6.57 16.77
N GLY A 40 4.01 -7.00 18.01
CA GLY A 40 4.75 -6.47 19.17
C GLY A 40 6.18 -6.99 19.15
N GLY A 41 7.17 -6.14 18.88
CA GLY A 41 8.59 -6.55 18.91
C GLY A 41 9.47 -5.72 17.97
N LYS A 42 10.77 -5.64 18.27
CA LYS A 42 11.77 -4.99 17.39
C LYS A 42 12.11 -5.79 16.13
N GLU A 43 11.70 -7.05 16.07
CA GLU A 43 11.96 -7.97 14.95
C GLU A 43 10.66 -8.54 14.35
N ALA A 44 9.51 -8.03 14.78
CA ALA A 44 8.22 -8.52 14.30
C ALA A 44 7.78 -7.64 13.14
N ALA A 45 7.83 -8.20 11.93
CA ALA A 45 7.40 -7.51 10.74
C ALA A 45 5.87 -7.41 10.67
N ARG A 46 5.39 -6.42 9.92
CA ARG A 46 4.04 -6.39 9.36
C ARG A 46 4.15 -6.32 7.85
N CYS A 47 3.11 -6.76 7.15
CA CYS A 47 2.96 -6.38 5.76
C CYS A 47 2.52 -4.92 5.62
N HIS A 48 2.72 -4.37 4.42
CA HIS A 48 2.42 -2.98 4.08
C HIS A 48 1.26 -2.86 3.11
N ALA A 49 0.29 -3.77 3.14
CA ALA A 49 -0.93 -3.63 2.37
C ALA A 49 -2.01 -2.87 3.13
N LYS A 50 -2.64 -1.95 2.42
CA LYS A 50 -3.81 -1.20 2.88
C LYS A 50 -5.01 -1.47 2.01
N VAL A 51 -6.02 -2.10 2.59
CA VAL A 51 -7.29 -2.35 1.91
C VAL A 51 -8.20 -1.13 2.03
N VAL A 52 -8.81 -0.71 0.94
CA VAL A 52 -9.86 0.31 0.96
C VAL A 52 -11.07 -0.23 1.71
N THR A 53 -11.64 0.61 2.58
CA THR A 53 -12.81 0.29 3.38
C THR A 53 -14.03 1.08 2.93
N LYS A 54 -15.19 0.67 3.43
CA LYS A 54 -16.38 1.50 3.41
C LYS A 54 -16.18 2.74 4.30
N ALA A 55 -17.16 3.62 4.28
CA ALA A 55 -17.17 4.84 5.10
C ALA A 55 -17.12 4.57 6.63
N ASP A 56 -17.29 3.32 7.06
CA ASP A 56 -17.14 2.91 8.46
C ASP A 56 -15.68 2.69 8.88
N GLU A 57 -14.71 2.82 7.96
CA GLU A 57 -13.27 2.66 8.17
C GLU A 57 -12.83 1.26 8.67
N VAL A 58 -13.76 0.33 8.78
CA VAL A 58 -13.54 -1.00 9.36
C VAL A 58 -13.83 -2.09 8.35
N THR A 59 -14.89 -1.97 7.58
CA THR A 59 -15.34 -3.02 6.66
C THR A 59 -14.62 -2.85 5.32
N PRO A 60 -13.85 -3.85 4.85
CA PRO A 60 -13.30 -3.81 3.49
C PRO A 60 -14.38 -3.58 2.44
N ASP A 61 -14.12 -2.71 1.46
CA ASP A 61 -15.07 -2.40 0.38
C ASP A 61 -14.96 -3.43 -0.75
N ALA A 62 -15.35 -4.67 -0.43
CA ALA A 62 -15.28 -5.81 -1.35
C ALA A 62 -16.43 -5.78 -2.37
N THR A 63 -16.12 -6.13 -3.62
CA THR A 63 -17.08 -6.20 -4.73
C THR A 63 -17.04 -7.57 -5.43
N THR A 64 -18.05 -7.87 -6.24
CA THR A 64 -18.12 -9.12 -7.03
C THR A 64 -17.38 -9.03 -8.37
N SER A 65 -16.93 -7.83 -8.75
CA SER A 65 -16.12 -7.54 -9.94
C SER A 65 -15.12 -6.42 -9.62
N PRO A 66 -14.01 -6.28 -10.35
CA PRO A 66 -13.03 -5.23 -10.07
C PRO A 66 -13.67 -3.83 -10.08
N SER A 67 -13.30 -3.00 -9.12
CA SER A 67 -13.74 -1.60 -9.09
C SER A 67 -13.24 -0.87 -10.34
N ALA A 68 -14.12 -0.13 -11.02
CA ALA A 68 -13.73 0.69 -12.18
C ALA A 68 -12.71 1.80 -11.84
N SER A 69 -12.57 2.12 -10.56
CA SER A 69 -11.59 3.10 -10.08
C SER A 69 -10.22 2.50 -9.75
N ALA A 70 -10.11 1.18 -9.67
CA ALA A 70 -8.87 0.49 -9.34
C ALA A 70 -8.02 0.26 -10.58
N TYR A 71 -6.70 0.33 -10.42
CA TYR A 71 -5.77 0.07 -11.50
C TYR A 71 -5.67 -1.40 -11.86
N THR A 72 -5.61 -1.64 -13.16
CA THR A 72 -5.51 -2.95 -13.80
C THR A 72 -4.09 -3.20 -14.33
N PRO A 73 -3.75 -4.42 -14.77
CA PRO A 73 -2.48 -4.67 -15.46
C PRO A 73 -2.21 -3.75 -16.65
N ALA A 74 -3.26 -3.36 -17.38
CA ALA A 74 -3.12 -2.44 -18.52
C ALA A 74 -2.78 -1.02 -18.07
N ASP A 75 -3.36 -0.55 -16.96
CA ASP A 75 -3.05 0.75 -16.38
C ASP A 75 -1.60 0.79 -15.90
N LEU A 76 -1.13 -0.24 -15.19
CA LEU A 76 0.25 -0.31 -14.69
C LEU A 76 1.28 -0.32 -15.83
N ARG A 77 1.03 -1.12 -16.88
CA ARG A 77 1.90 -1.10 -18.08
C ARG A 77 1.92 0.26 -18.76
N SER A 78 0.78 0.93 -18.87
CA SER A 78 0.69 2.27 -19.45
C SER A 78 1.41 3.30 -18.60
N ALA A 79 1.18 3.30 -17.29
CA ALA A 79 1.75 4.26 -16.35
C ALA A 79 3.27 4.21 -16.33
N TYR A 80 3.84 3.00 -16.40
CA TYR A 80 5.28 2.77 -16.29
C TYR A 80 5.96 2.45 -17.62
N ALA A 81 5.28 2.66 -18.75
CA ALA A 81 5.78 2.40 -20.10
C ALA A 81 6.40 0.99 -20.27
N LEU A 82 5.79 -0.01 -19.63
CA LEU A 82 6.32 -1.37 -19.59
C LEU A 82 5.94 -2.14 -20.86
N PRO A 83 6.81 -3.02 -21.36
CA PRO A 83 6.47 -3.86 -22.50
C PRO A 83 5.34 -4.84 -22.14
N SER A 84 4.53 -5.19 -23.14
CA SER A 84 3.43 -6.16 -22.98
C SER A 84 3.88 -7.62 -22.97
N SER A 85 5.17 -7.88 -23.21
CA SER A 85 5.78 -9.21 -23.27
C SER A 85 7.22 -9.16 -22.75
N GLY A 86 7.76 -10.32 -22.37
CA GLY A 86 9.06 -10.44 -21.71
C GLY A 86 8.97 -11.28 -20.44
N GLY A 87 10.11 -11.57 -19.82
CA GLY A 87 10.19 -12.32 -18.56
C GLY A 87 9.89 -13.83 -18.66
N ALA A 88 9.69 -14.37 -19.86
CA ALA A 88 9.58 -15.82 -20.04
C ALA A 88 10.85 -16.52 -19.54
N GLY A 89 10.66 -17.53 -18.68
CA GLY A 89 11.77 -18.25 -18.05
C GLY A 89 12.33 -17.60 -16.79
N GLN A 90 11.88 -16.38 -16.44
CA GLN A 90 12.23 -15.74 -15.19
C GLN A 90 11.29 -16.19 -14.07
N THR A 91 11.79 -16.24 -12.84
CA THR A 91 11.00 -16.57 -11.65
C THR A 91 10.96 -15.38 -10.71
N ILE A 92 9.76 -14.91 -10.37
CA ILE A 92 9.54 -13.95 -9.29
C ILE A 92 9.13 -14.74 -8.06
N ALA A 93 9.87 -14.59 -6.96
CA ALA A 93 9.46 -15.09 -5.67
C ALA A 93 8.75 -14.00 -4.87
N VAL A 94 7.73 -14.41 -4.12
CA VAL A 94 7.00 -13.61 -3.14
C VAL A 94 7.24 -14.26 -1.78
N VAL A 95 7.72 -13.48 -0.82
CA VAL A 95 7.98 -13.94 0.56
C VAL A 95 6.95 -13.32 1.49
N ILE A 96 6.17 -14.18 2.16
CA ILE A 96 5.12 -13.76 3.11
C ILE A 96 5.22 -14.56 4.41
N ALA A 97 4.57 -14.10 5.47
CA ALA A 97 4.37 -14.90 6.68
C ALA A 97 3.02 -15.63 6.66
N TYR A 98 2.96 -16.80 7.29
CA TYR A 98 1.75 -17.64 7.40
C TYR A 98 1.25 -18.19 6.07
N ASP A 99 0.16 -18.95 6.11
CA ASP A 99 -0.38 -19.64 4.93
C ASP A 99 -1.58 -18.88 4.33
N ASN A 100 -1.64 -18.89 3.00
CA ASN A 100 -2.86 -18.68 2.23
C ASN A 100 -3.33 -19.98 1.55
N PRO A 101 -4.35 -20.66 2.08
CA PRO A 101 -4.88 -21.89 1.48
C PRO A 101 -5.48 -21.73 0.08
N ASN A 102 -5.88 -20.51 -0.31
CA ASN A 102 -6.61 -20.26 -1.56
C ASN A 102 -5.73 -19.72 -2.70
N THR A 103 -4.43 -19.53 -2.47
CA THR A 103 -3.53 -18.78 -3.38
C THR A 103 -3.67 -19.14 -4.86
N GLU A 104 -3.57 -20.42 -5.23
CA GLU A 104 -3.60 -20.80 -6.65
C GLU A 104 -4.98 -20.55 -7.29
N THR A 105 -6.05 -20.66 -6.50
CA THR A 105 -7.41 -20.38 -6.97
C THR A 105 -7.60 -18.87 -7.16
N ASP A 106 -7.14 -18.07 -6.20
CA ASP A 106 -7.27 -16.61 -6.22
C ASP A 106 -6.43 -15.99 -7.34
N LEU A 107 -5.18 -16.44 -7.50
CA LEU A 107 -4.31 -16.12 -8.63
C LEU A 107 -4.97 -16.47 -9.97
N GLY A 108 -5.63 -17.63 -10.06
CA GLY A 108 -6.37 -18.05 -11.24
C GLY A 108 -7.53 -17.12 -11.59
N ALA A 109 -8.28 -16.66 -10.59
CA ALA A 109 -9.39 -15.73 -10.76
C ALA A 109 -8.91 -14.35 -11.25
N TYR A 110 -7.85 -13.81 -10.64
CA TYR A 110 -7.24 -12.55 -11.06
C TYR A 110 -6.77 -12.61 -12.52
N ARG A 111 -5.96 -13.63 -12.85
CA ARG A 111 -5.37 -13.79 -14.17
C ARG A 111 -6.44 -13.99 -15.24
N THR A 112 -7.51 -14.75 -14.94
CA THR A 112 -8.65 -14.91 -15.85
C THR A 112 -9.37 -13.59 -16.11
N GLN A 113 -9.66 -12.81 -15.06
CA GLN A 113 -10.36 -11.53 -15.17
C GLN A 113 -9.65 -10.53 -16.09
N PHE A 114 -8.31 -10.53 -16.08
CA PHE A 114 -7.50 -9.60 -16.87
C PHE A 114 -6.86 -10.24 -18.12
N GLY A 115 -7.27 -11.45 -18.49
CA GLY A 115 -6.82 -12.12 -19.71
C GLY A 115 -5.33 -12.49 -19.69
N LEU A 116 -4.75 -12.74 -18.52
CA LEU A 116 -3.38 -13.20 -18.36
C LEU A 116 -3.31 -14.74 -18.52
N PRO A 117 -2.21 -15.31 -19.05
CA PRO A 117 -2.07 -16.76 -19.19
C PRO A 117 -2.24 -17.49 -17.84
N PRO A 118 -2.83 -18.69 -17.77
CA PRO A 118 -2.93 -19.41 -16.50
C PRO A 118 -1.56 -19.65 -15.86
N CYS A 119 -1.45 -19.44 -14.55
CA CYS A 119 -0.23 -19.75 -13.79
C CYS A 119 -0.58 -20.73 -12.66
N THR A 120 -0.32 -22.01 -12.88
CA THR A 120 -0.77 -23.09 -11.99
C THR A 120 0.38 -24.00 -11.60
N THR A 121 0.20 -24.76 -10.52
CA THR A 121 1.11 -25.85 -10.16
C THR A 121 1.15 -26.90 -11.27
N ALA A 122 -0.01 -27.21 -11.86
CA ALA A 122 -0.14 -28.21 -12.90
C ALA A 122 0.62 -27.87 -14.20
N ASN A 123 0.67 -26.59 -14.59
CA ASN A 123 1.42 -26.15 -15.77
C ASN A 123 2.87 -25.73 -15.45
N GLY A 124 3.30 -25.85 -14.18
CA GLY A 124 4.64 -25.52 -13.72
C GLY A 124 4.97 -24.03 -13.68
N CYS A 125 3.97 -23.16 -13.82
CA CYS A 125 4.16 -21.71 -13.70
C CYS A 125 4.17 -21.27 -12.24
N PHE A 126 3.30 -21.84 -11.40
CA PHE A 126 3.21 -21.50 -9.98
C PHE A 126 3.83 -22.60 -9.12
N LYS A 127 4.53 -22.21 -8.06
CA LYS A 127 5.01 -23.11 -7.01
C LYS A 127 4.83 -22.45 -5.66
N LYS A 128 4.41 -23.24 -4.68
CA LYS A 128 4.26 -22.83 -3.29
C LYS A 128 5.07 -23.74 -2.37
N VAL A 129 5.78 -23.15 -1.41
CA VAL A 129 6.59 -23.86 -0.40
C VAL A 129 6.62 -23.08 0.92
N ASP A 130 6.96 -23.75 2.02
CA ASP A 130 7.36 -23.09 3.27
C ASP A 130 8.81 -22.55 3.19
N GLN A 131 9.28 -21.85 4.23
CA GLN A 131 10.66 -21.34 4.34
C GLN A 131 11.73 -22.46 4.27
N ASN A 132 11.34 -23.72 4.50
CA ASN A 132 12.20 -24.91 4.40
C ASN A 132 12.10 -25.63 3.04
N GLY A 133 11.39 -25.02 2.08
CA GLY A 133 11.17 -25.54 0.72
C GLY A 133 10.28 -26.78 0.64
N GLN A 134 9.52 -27.05 1.70
CA GLN A 134 8.59 -28.17 1.79
C GLN A 134 7.15 -27.71 1.49
N GLN A 135 6.26 -28.66 1.22
CA GLN A 135 4.81 -28.41 1.19
C GLN A 135 4.19 -28.65 2.58
N ALA A 136 4.83 -28.10 3.61
CA ALA A 136 4.40 -28.17 5.01
C ALA A 136 4.11 -26.75 5.50
N TYR A 137 3.00 -26.20 5.02
CA TYR A 137 2.71 -24.77 5.20
C TYR A 137 2.43 -24.40 6.66
N PRO A 138 2.80 -23.17 7.07
CA PRO A 138 2.48 -22.65 8.39
C PRO A 138 0.96 -22.50 8.62
N PRO A 139 0.49 -22.16 9.82
CA PRO A 139 -0.93 -21.90 10.06
C PRO A 139 -1.43 -20.74 9.18
N PRO A 140 -2.67 -20.80 8.67
CA PRO A 140 -3.17 -19.78 7.77
C PRO A 140 -3.59 -18.50 8.50
N ASN A 141 -3.47 -17.36 7.82
CA ASN A 141 -3.81 -16.04 8.38
C ASN A 141 -4.50 -15.17 7.33
N VAL A 142 -5.65 -14.58 7.67
CA VAL A 142 -6.45 -13.81 6.70
C VAL A 142 -5.73 -12.56 6.18
N GLY A 143 -5.07 -11.80 7.06
CA GLY A 143 -4.39 -10.56 6.65
C GLY A 143 -3.19 -10.84 5.75
N TRP A 144 -2.39 -11.84 6.11
CA TRP A 144 -1.26 -12.26 5.30
C TRP A 144 -1.66 -13.04 4.04
N ALA A 145 -2.83 -13.67 4.03
CA ALA A 145 -3.37 -14.24 2.80
C ALA A 145 -3.73 -13.16 1.78
N GLN A 146 -4.35 -12.07 2.23
CA GLN A 146 -4.61 -10.90 1.39
C GLN A 146 -3.30 -10.28 0.87
N GLU A 147 -2.26 -10.23 1.69
CA GLU A 147 -0.92 -9.81 1.26
C GLU A 147 -0.35 -10.71 0.15
N ALA A 148 -0.41 -12.03 0.36
CA ALA A 148 0.10 -12.99 -0.63
C ALA A 148 -0.63 -12.87 -1.97
N ASP A 149 -1.95 -12.69 -1.95
CA ASP A 149 -2.75 -12.49 -3.17
C ASP A 149 -2.39 -11.18 -3.86
N LEU A 150 -2.26 -10.08 -3.09
CA LEU A 150 -1.84 -8.78 -3.62
C LEU A 150 -0.49 -8.86 -4.32
N ASP A 151 0.50 -9.47 -3.67
CA ASP A 151 1.85 -9.58 -4.19
C ASP A 151 1.90 -10.39 -5.50
N LEU A 152 1.21 -11.53 -5.52
CA LEU A 152 1.15 -12.41 -6.69
C LEU A 152 0.35 -11.79 -7.84
N ASP A 153 -0.72 -11.05 -7.54
CA ASP A 153 -1.51 -10.30 -8.51
C ASP A 153 -0.68 -9.19 -9.15
N MET A 154 0.07 -8.43 -8.35
CA MET A 154 0.93 -7.34 -8.85
C MET A 154 2.14 -7.85 -9.64
N ALA A 155 2.79 -8.91 -9.18
CA ALA A 155 3.84 -9.59 -9.94
C ALA A 155 3.29 -10.12 -11.28
N SER A 156 2.08 -10.71 -11.27
CA SER A 156 1.37 -11.17 -12.48
C SER A 156 1.03 -10.03 -13.43
N ALA A 157 0.56 -8.90 -12.90
CA ALA A 157 0.13 -7.74 -13.67
C ALA A 157 1.27 -7.15 -14.49
N VAL A 158 2.46 -7.10 -13.88
CA VAL A 158 3.67 -6.58 -14.49
C VAL A 158 4.34 -7.62 -15.38
N CYS A 159 4.64 -8.82 -14.87
CA CYS A 159 5.31 -9.87 -15.62
C CYS A 159 4.40 -11.08 -15.88
N ALA A 160 3.51 -10.96 -16.86
CA ALA A 160 2.53 -11.99 -17.16
C ALA A 160 3.11 -13.35 -17.59
N SER A 161 4.35 -13.39 -18.12
CA SER A 161 5.04 -14.62 -18.55
C SER A 161 6.07 -15.16 -17.56
N CYS A 162 6.27 -14.47 -16.43
CA CYS A 162 7.14 -14.97 -15.37
C CYS A 162 6.50 -16.16 -14.65
N LYS A 163 7.35 -17.05 -14.15
CA LYS A 163 6.95 -18.03 -13.13
C LYS A 163 6.83 -17.35 -11.78
N LEU A 164 5.98 -17.89 -10.93
CA LEU A 164 5.73 -17.37 -9.59
C LEU A 164 6.07 -18.44 -8.53
N LEU A 165 6.87 -18.04 -7.55
CA LEU A 165 7.22 -18.84 -6.39
C LEU A 165 6.69 -18.13 -5.13
N LEU A 166 5.75 -18.75 -4.41
CA LEU A 166 5.36 -18.29 -3.08
C LEU A 166 6.17 -19.05 -2.02
N VAL A 167 6.87 -18.31 -1.15
CA VAL A 167 7.60 -18.86 0.00
C VAL A 167 6.99 -18.33 1.29
N GLU A 168 6.46 -19.24 2.11
CA GLU A 168 5.73 -18.89 3.34
C GLU A 168 6.59 -19.11 4.58
N ALA A 169 6.83 -18.03 5.32
CA ALA A 169 7.52 -18.03 6.59
C ALA A 169 6.60 -18.46 7.74
N SER A 170 7.18 -19.11 8.74
CA SER A 170 6.46 -19.67 9.89
C SER A 170 5.84 -18.62 10.79
N SER A 171 6.41 -17.41 10.79
CA SER A 171 5.94 -16.29 11.60
C SER A 171 6.31 -14.96 10.95
N THR A 172 5.86 -13.87 11.57
CA THR A 172 6.25 -12.52 11.16
C THR A 172 7.63 -12.10 11.65
N ARG A 173 8.38 -12.96 12.35
CA ARG A 173 9.72 -12.59 12.83
C ARG A 173 10.66 -12.46 11.62
N VAL A 174 11.47 -11.40 11.60
CA VAL A 174 12.47 -11.19 10.54
C VAL A 174 13.39 -12.41 10.38
N SER A 175 13.66 -13.17 11.44
CA SER A 175 14.42 -14.42 11.35
C SER A 175 13.78 -15.48 10.46
N ASP A 176 12.46 -15.65 10.51
CA ASP A 176 11.76 -16.62 9.67
C ASP A 176 11.60 -16.11 8.24
N LEU A 177 11.29 -14.82 8.09
CA LEU A 177 11.17 -14.16 6.79
C LEU A 177 12.51 -14.14 6.04
N ALA A 178 13.62 -13.86 6.73
CA ALA A 178 14.96 -13.88 6.15
C ALA A 178 15.37 -15.29 5.66
N ILE A 179 15.00 -16.35 6.39
CA ILE A 179 15.19 -17.73 5.92
C ILE A 179 14.37 -17.99 4.65
N ALA A 180 13.14 -17.46 4.57
CA ALA A 180 12.30 -17.57 3.37
C ALA A 180 12.90 -16.80 2.16
N VAL A 181 13.59 -15.68 2.38
CA VAL A 181 14.33 -14.96 1.32
C VAL A 181 15.47 -15.82 0.77
N ASP A 182 16.32 -16.37 1.63
CA ASP A 182 17.42 -17.27 1.22
C ASP A 182 16.86 -18.52 0.52
N ARG A 183 15.72 -19.03 1.00
CA ARG A 183 15.00 -20.12 0.32
C ARG A 183 14.56 -19.74 -1.10
N ALA A 184 13.97 -18.57 -1.28
CA ALA A 184 13.57 -18.09 -2.59
C ALA A 184 14.77 -17.99 -3.55
N ALA A 185 15.89 -17.42 -3.07
CA ALA A 185 17.12 -17.29 -3.86
C ALA A 185 17.71 -18.66 -4.25
N THR A 186 17.84 -19.58 -3.30
CA THR A 186 18.37 -20.94 -3.53
C THR A 186 17.48 -21.78 -4.44
N MET A 187 16.20 -21.44 -4.56
CA MET A 187 15.25 -22.05 -5.49
C MET A 187 15.25 -21.42 -6.90
N GLY A 188 16.16 -20.48 -7.17
CA GLY A 188 16.38 -19.92 -8.50
C GLY A 188 15.48 -18.73 -8.84
N ALA A 189 15.02 -17.97 -7.83
CA ALA A 189 14.35 -16.70 -8.08
C ALA A 189 15.30 -15.72 -8.78
N ASN A 190 14.80 -15.01 -9.80
CA ASN A 190 15.50 -13.89 -10.45
C ASN A 190 15.19 -12.56 -9.75
N ALA A 191 13.98 -12.45 -9.20
CA ALA A 191 13.56 -11.35 -8.35
C ALA A 191 12.79 -11.89 -7.14
N ILE A 192 12.92 -11.25 -5.98
CA ILE A 192 12.25 -11.61 -4.73
C ILE A 192 11.56 -10.36 -4.19
N SER A 193 10.23 -10.40 -4.04
CA SER A 193 9.44 -9.34 -3.41
C SER A 193 9.27 -9.60 -1.92
N ASN A 194 9.57 -8.57 -1.11
CA ASN A 194 9.34 -8.53 0.32
C ASN A 194 8.45 -7.35 0.68
N SER A 195 7.15 -7.61 0.78
CA SER A 195 6.15 -6.58 1.04
C SER A 195 5.85 -6.44 2.55
N TYR A 196 6.92 -6.47 3.34
CA TYR A 196 6.88 -6.39 4.80
C TYR A 196 8.05 -5.59 5.36
N GLY A 197 7.94 -5.18 6.62
CA GLY A 197 9.03 -4.55 7.34
C GLY A 197 8.82 -4.54 8.85
N ALA A 198 9.95 -4.44 9.55
CA ALA A 198 10.02 -4.21 10.98
C ALA A 198 10.76 -2.88 11.23
N PRO A 199 10.39 -2.11 12.28
CA PRO A 199 11.12 -0.91 12.66
C PRO A 199 12.59 -1.21 12.90
N GLU A 200 13.50 -0.35 12.44
CA GLU A 200 14.94 -0.60 12.58
C GLU A 200 15.39 -0.83 14.04
N TRP A 201 16.36 -1.72 14.23
CA TRP A 201 16.90 -2.04 15.56
C TRP A 201 18.41 -2.30 15.57
N TYR A 202 19.00 -2.12 16.75
CA TYR A 202 20.39 -2.50 16.99
C TYR A 202 20.58 -4.01 16.78
N GLY A 203 21.40 -4.38 15.80
CA GLY A 203 21.70 -5.77 15.45
C GLY A 203 21.03 -6.25 14.17
N GLU A 204 20.19 -5.46 13.52
CA GLU A 204 19.54 -5.81 12.25
C GLU A 204 20.53 -6.16 11.13
N THR A 205 21.71 -5.56 11.15
CA THR A 205 22.80 -5.85 10.21
C THR A 205 23.29 -7.31 10.28
N GLY A 206 22.93 -8.05 11.35
CA GLY A 206 23.18 -9.49 11.44
C GLY A 206 22.36 -10.32 10.43
N TYR A 207 21.29 -9.76 9.86
CA TYR A 207 20.44 -10.43 8.86
C TYR A 207 20.85 -10.13 7.42
N GLU A 208 21.78 -9.20 7.19
CA GLU A 208 22.21 -8.77 5.85
C GLU A 208 22.64 -9.95 4.96
N GLY A 209 23.22 -11.00 5.54
CA GLY A 209 23.63 -12.20 4.81
C GLY A 209 22.49 -12.93 4.10
N PHE A 210 21.26 -12.88 4.63
CA PHE A 210 20.07 -13.49 4.02
C PHE A 210 19.53 -12.71 2.82
N TYR A 211 19.98 -11.47 2.63
CA TYR A 211 19.59 -10.62 1.51
C TYR A 211 20.74 -10.51 0.48
N ASN A 212 21.94 -10.97 0.84
CA ASN A 212 23.11 -10.91 -0.03
C ASN A 212 23.11 -12.05 -1.06
N HIS A 213 22.34 -11.88 -2.14
CA HIS A 213 22.27 -12.81 -3.26
C HIS A 213 22.64 -12.12 -4.58
N PRO A 214 23.93 -12.10 -4.97
CA PRO A 214 24.35 -11.53 -6.25
C PRO A 214 23.59 -12.14 -7.42
N GLY A 215 23.09 -11.30 -8.33
CA GLY A 215 22.32 -11.73 -9.50
C GLY A 215 20.83 -12.02 -9.23
N VAL A 216 20.37 -11.85 -7.99
CA VAL A 216 18.95 -11.92 -7.59
C VAL A 216 18.49 -10.55 -7.14
N MET A 217 17.41 -10.04 -7.75
CA MET A 217 16.90 -8.70 -7.44
C MET A 217 15.92 -8.76 -6.28
N ILE A 218 16.32 -8.30 -5.11
CA ILE A 218 15.47 -8.33 -3.92
C ILE A 218 14.84 -6.96 -3.72
N THR A 219 13.51 -6.87 -3.78
CA THR A 219 12.77 -5.64 -3.49
C THR A 219 12.19 -5.71 -2.09
N ALA A 220 12.10 -4.56 -1.43
CA ALA A 220 11.48 -4.44 -0.11
C ALA A 220 10.66 -3.15 -0.02
N SER A 221 9.39 -3.29 0.37
CA SER A 221 8.49 -2.16 0.63
C SER A 221 9.04 -1.27 1.76
N THR A 222 9.06 0.06 1.59
CA THR A 222 9.69 0.96 2.58
C THR A 222 8.88 1.17 3.86
N GLY A 223 7.62 0.76 3.90
CA GLY A 223 6.73 1.03 5.02
C GLY A 223 5.59 1.96 4.65
N ASP A 224 4.65 2.09 5.59
CA ASP A 224 3.31 2.61 5.35
C ASP A 224 2.85 3.65 6.38
N ASP A 225 3.75 4.07 7.27
CA ASP A 225 3.48 4.96 8.40
C ASP A 225 4.17 6.33 8.25
N GLY A 226 4.55 6.67 7.02
CA GLY A 226 5.23 7.92 6.68
C GLY A 226 6.74 7.89 6.96
N TYR A 227 7.33 9.06 7.14
CA TYR A 227 8.77 9.24 7.34
C TYR A 227 9.34 8.32 8.44
N GLY A 228 10.24 7.42 8.05
CA GLY A 228 10.76 6.36 8.90
C GLY A 228 11.49 5.29 8.09
N MET A 229 12.36 4.55 8.78
CA MET A 229 13.10 3.44 8.18
C MET A 229 12.65 2.12 8.78
N GLU A 230 12.62 1.10 7.93
CA GLU A 230 12.30 -0.27 8.30
C GLU A 230 13.25 -1.25 7.62
N TYR A 231 13.47 -2.39 8.25
CA TYR A 231 14.22 -3.51 7.70
C TYR A 231 13.24 -4.57 7.18
N PRO A 232 13.40 -5.11 5.95
CA PRO A 232 14.63 -5.14 5.16
C PRO A 232 14.78 -4.05 4.09
N ALA A 233 13.88 -3.06 4.01
CA ALA A 233 14.07 -1.94 3.09
C ALA A 233 15.38 -1.17 3.35
N ALA A 234 15.79 -1.07 4.61
CA ALA A 234 17.07 -0.48 5.01
C ALA A 234 18.30 -1.27 4.53
N SER A 235 18.17 -2.55 4.17
CA SER A 235 19.29 -3.39 3.75
C SER A 235 20.01 -2.79 2.54
N GLN A 236 21.34 -2.92 2.49
CA GLN A 236 22.12 -2.47 1.32
C GLN A 236 22.01 -3.44 0.13
N TYR A 237 21.43 -4.62 0.36
CA TYR A 237 21.25 -5.67 -0.64
C TYR A 237 19.83 -5.73 -1.21
N THR A 238 18.96 -4.81 -0.80
CA THR A 238 17.61 -4.68 -1.33
C THR A 238 17.48 -3.40 -2.15
N THR A 239 16.57 -3.42 -3.11
CA THR A 239 15.96 -2.22 -3.69
C THR A 239 14.80 -1.82 -2.77
N ALA A 240 14.95 -0.71 -2.04
CA ALA A 240 13.87 -0.14 -1.26
C ALA A 240 12.84 0.51 -2.18
N VAL A 241 11.60 0.07 -2.08
CA VAL A 241 10.51 0.50 -2.97
C VAL A 241 9.50 1.33 -2.19
N GLY A 242 9.51 2.63 -2.47
CA GLY A 242 8.58 3.60 -1.91
C GLY A 242 7.26 3.69 -2.69
N GLY A 243 6.44 4.66 -2.30
CA GLY A 243 5.07 4.78 -2.73
C GLY A 243 4.70 6.14 -3.31
N THR A 244 4.03 6.12 -4.46
CA THR A 244 3.45 7.30 -5.10
C THR A 244 1.93 7.28 -5.06
N ARG A 245 1.37 8.47 -5.20
CA ARG A 245 -0.01 8.68 -5.61
C ARG A 245 -0.04 8.90 -7.11
N LEU A 246 -0.44 7.86 -7.83
CA LEU A 246 -0.56 7.87 -9.29
C LEU A 246 -1.96 8.34 -9.68
N VAL A 247 -2.07 9.25 -10.64
CA VAL A 247 -3.36 9.70 -11.19
C VAL A 247 -3.31 9.78 -12.72
N ARG A 248 -4.45 9.49 -13.36
CA ARG A 248 -4.63 9.77 -14.79
C ARG A 248 -4.55 11.28 -15.02
N SER A 249 -3.90 11.70 -16.10
CA SER A 249 -3.62 13.09 -16.41
C SER A 249 -3.73 13.35 -17.92
N SER A 250 -3.87 14.61 -18.31
CA SER A 250 -3.80 15.06 -19.71
C SER A 250 -2.37 15.33 -20.18
N SER A 251 -1.36 15.01 -19.36
CA SER A 251 0.05 15.06 -19.75
C SER A 251 0.33 14.13 -20.94
N ALA A 252 1.46 14.32 -21.63
CA ALA A 252 1.87 13.43 -22.72
C ALA A 252 2.05 11.96 -22.27
N ARG A 253 2.44 11.74 -21.01
CA ARG A 253 2.50 10.42 -20.37
C ARG A 253 1.10 9.82 -20.17
N GLY A 254 0.06 10.66 -20.03
CA GLY A 254 -1.29 10.25 -19.60
C GLY A 254 -1.42 10.08 -18.08
N TRP A 255 -0.33 10.33 -17.34
CA TRP A 255 -0.20 10.07 -15.91
C TRP A 255 0.55 11.20 -15.20
N SER A 256 0.28 11.35 -13.90
CA SER A 256 1.00 12.23 -12.99
C SER A 256 1.18 11.54 -11.65
N GLU A 257 2.26 11.85 -10.93
CA GLU A 257 2.57 11.27 -9.63
C GLU A 257 2.95 12.35 -8.62
N THR A 258 2.53 12.15 -7.37
CA THR A 258 3.04 12.87 -6.20
C THR A 258 3.47 11.85 -5.15
N VAL A 259 4.18 12.28 -4.11
CA VAL A 259 4.42 11.43 -2.93
C VAL A 259 3.08 10.90 -2.39
N TRP A 260 3.00 9.60 -2.11
CA TRP A 260 1.95 9.10 -1.24
C TRP A 260 2.36 9.35 0.21
N SER A 261 1.57 10.12 0.96
CA SER A 261 1.99 10.57 2.30
C SER A 261 2.21 9.44 3.31
N GLY A 262 1.72 8.23 3.03
CA GLY A 262 1.96 7.05 3.85
C GLY A 262 3.28 6.35 3.57
N THR A 263 3.98 6.64 2.47
CA THR A 263 5.20 5.92 2.12
C THR A 263 6.28 6.07 3.19
N GLY A 264 6.92 4.96 3.54
CA GLY A 264 8.17 4.97 4.26
C GLY A 264 9.29 5.64 3.47
N GLY A 265 10.45 5.79 4.10
CA GLY A 265 11.60 6.48 3.52
C GLY A 265 12.24 7.40 4.54
N GLY A 266 13.57 7.46 4.52
CA GLY A 266 14.36 8.21 5.47
C GLY A 266 15.84 7.83 5.46
N CYS A 267 16.48 7.93 6.62
CA CYS A 267 17.91 7.65 6.79
C CYS A 267 18.11 6.59 7.86
N SER A 268 18.75 5.47 7.50
CA SER A 268 18.99 4.34 8.40
C SER A 268 19.81 4.76 9.61
N ALA A 269 19.46 4.25 10.79
CA ALA A 269 20.27 4.39 11.99
C ALA A 269 21.44 3.38 12.05
N TYR A 270 21.39 2.28 11.29
CA TYR A 270 22.33 1.16 11.46
C TYR A 270 23.03 0.74 10.18
N VAL A 271 22.33 0.58 9.06
CA VAL A 271 22.90 0.01 7.82
C VAL A 271 23.84 1.02 7.13
N PRO A 272 25.08 0.62 6.77
CA PRO A 272 26.00 1.49 6.05
C PRO A 272 25.45 1.95 4.70
N LYS A 273 25.85 3.16 4.29
CA LYS A 273 25.56 3.65 2.95
C LYS A 273 26.32 2.80 1.91
N PRO A 274 25.64 2.19 0.93
CA PRO A 274 26.32 1.51 -0.15
C PRO A 274 27.03 2.51 -1.07
N SER A 275 28.14 2.08 -1.70
CA SER A 275 29.01 2.99 -2.48
C SER A 275 28.35 3.59 -3.73
N TRP A 276 27.26 2.98 -4.22
CA TRP A 276 26.47 3.46 -5.36
C TRP A 276 25.40 4.49 -4.97
N GLN A 277 25.16 4.69 -3.67
CA GLN A 277 24.25 5.71 -3.17
C GLN A 277 25.04 6.97 -2.79
N HIS A 278 24.60 8.13 -3.28
CA HIS A 278 25.42 9.36 -3.27
C HIS A 278 24.74 10.56 -2.60
N ASP A 279 23.54 10.40 -2.03
CA ASP A 279 22.88 11.50 -1.34
C ASP A 279 23.73 12.01 -0.15
N ALA A 280 23.76 13.31 0.10
CA ALA A 280 24.74 13.91 1.02
C ALA A 280 24.23 14.05 2.47
N GLY A 281 22.91 14.08 2.69
CA GLY A 281 22.32 14.39 4.00
C GLY A 281 22.04 13.19 4.90
N CYS A 282 22.20 11.97 4.39
CA CYS A 282 22.18 10.75 5.20
C CYS A 282 23.58 10.14 5.23
N ALA A 283 24.15 9.86 6.41
CA ALA A 283 25.48 9.23 6.49
C ALA A 283 25.44 7.69 6.27
N LYS A 284 24.24 7.12 6.31
CA LYS A 284 23.94 5.68 6.25
C LYS A 284 23.04 5.38 5.05
N ARG A 285 22.50 4.17 4.92
CA ARG A 285 21.56 3.84 3.83
C ARG A 285 20.34 4.75 3.93
N SER A 286 20.05 5.52 2.90
CA SER A 286 18.79 6.29 2.79
C SER A 286 17.80 5.51 1.92
N ALA A 287 16.50 5.52 2.24
CA ALA A 287 15.45 4.92 1.41
C ALA A 287 14.42 5.99 1.04
N ALA A 288 13.65 5.85 -0.04
CA ALA A 288 13.59 4.75 -1.02
C ALA A 288 14.70 4.79 -2.09
N ASP A 289 14.87 3.72 -2.88
CA ASP A 289 15.71 3.75 -4.10
C ASP A 289 14.88 4.13 -5.33
N VAL A 290 13.69 3.58 -5.45
CA VAL A 290 12.68 3.85 -6.48
C VAL A 290 11.29 3.72 -5.86
N SER A 291 10.24 4.08 -6.60
CA SER A 291 8.86 3.93 -6.14
C SER A 291 7.91 3.41 -7.22
N ALA A 292 6.73 2.98 -6.79
CA ALA A 292 5.58 2.76 -7.66
C ALA A 292 4.29 3.13 -6.91
N VAL A 293 3.13 2.93 -7.55
CA VAL A 293 1.82 3.32 -7.00
C VAL A 293 1.56 2.64 -5.66
N SER A 294 1.07 3.41 -4.69
CA SER A 294 0.78 2.90 -3.34
C SER A 294 -0.37 3.62 -2.64
N ASP A 295 -0.86 4.77 -3.09
CA ASP A 295 -2.02 5.41 -2.43
C ASP A 295 -3.30 4.54 -2.60
N PRO A 296 -3.95 4.04 -1.52
CA PRO A 296 -5.19 3.26 -1.62
C PRO A 296 -6.34 4.02 -2.31
N SER A 297 -6.32 5.36 -2.26
CA SER A 297 -7.30 6.20 -2.96
C SER A 297 -7.20 6.09 -4.49
N THR A 298 -6.03 5.69 -4.98
CA THR A 298 -5.70 5.40 -6.37
C THR A 298 -5.11 4.00 -6.48
N GLY A 299 -5.70 3.05 -5.75
CA GLY A 299 -5.16 1.71 -5.57
C GLY A 299 -5.35 0.77 -6.77
N VAL A 300 -4.85 -0.45 -6.61
CA VAL A 300 -4.89 -1.54 -7.60
C VAL A 300 -6.03 -2.52 -7.31
N ALA A 301 -6.54 -3.17 -8.33
CA ALA A 301 -7.49 -4.27 -8.17
C ALA A 301 -6.74 -5.52 -7.70
N VAL A 302 -7.26 -6.20 -6.67
CA VAL A 302 -6.73 -7.47 -6.14
C VAL A 302 -7.88 -8.44 -5.91
N TYR A 303 -7.66 -9.72 -6.19
CA TYR A 303 -8.61 -10.79 -5.87
C TYR A 303 -8.13 -11.59 -4.66
N SER A 304 -8.96 -11.71 -3.62
CA SER A 304 -8.65 -12.55 -2.46
C SER A 304 -9.92 -13.18 -1.91
N SER A 305 -9.93 -14.49 -1.68
CA SER A 305 -11.13 -15.20 -1.21
C SER A 305 -10.96 -15.81 0.18
N TYR A 306 -9.73 -15.98 0.67
CA TYR A 306 -9.51 -16.55 1.98
C TYR A 306 -10.06 -15.65 3.10
N GLY A 307 -10.90 -16.21 3.97
CA GLY A 307 -11.57 -15.47 5.04
C GLY A 307 -12.73 -14.58 4.57
N SER A 308 -13.03 -14.52 3.26
CA SER A 308 -14.19 -13.80 2.72
C SER A 308 -15.47 -14.63 2.87
N SER A 309 -16.61 -13.96 3.08
CA SER A 309 -17.93 -14.56 3.09
C SER A 309 -18.88 -13.77 2.18
N GLY A 310 -19.62 -14.45 1.30
CA GLY A 310 -20.64 -13.80 0.47
C GLY A 310 -20.24 -13.49 -0.97
N GLY A 311 -19.10 -14.00 -1.46
CA GLY A 311 -18.73 -14.00 -2.88
C GLY A 311 -18.20 -12.67 -3.44
N ALA A 312 -18.08 -11.63 -2.62
CA ALA A 312 -17.39 -10.40 -2.97
C ALA A 312 -15.90 -10.53 -2.60
N ASN A 313 -15.07 -10.81 -3.60
CA ASN A 313 -13.64 -11.13 -3.43
C ASN A 313 -12.72 -10.17 -4.19
N TRP A 314 -13.28 -9.14 -4.83
CA TRP A 314 -12.51 -8.07 -5.44
C TRP A 314 -12.34 -6.92 -4.48
N PHE A 315 -11.11 -6.49 -4.27
CA PHE A 315 -10.76 -5.41 -3.38
C PHE A 315 -9.93 -4.35 -4.11
N VAL A 316 -9.86 -3.16 -3.50
CA VAL A 316 -8.89 -2.13 -3.90
C VAL A 316 -7.84 -2.03 -2.81
N PHE A 317 -6.58 -2.16 -3.20
CA PHE A 317 -5.45 -2.08 -2.30
C PHE A 317 -4.49 -0.96 -2.68
N GLY A 318 -3.88 -0.37 -1.66
CA GLY A 318 -2.65 0.41 -1.74
C GLY A 318 -1.64 -0.11 -0.73
N GLY A 319 -0.74 0.76 -0.30
CA GLY A 319 0.42 0.42 0.49
C GLY A 319 1.67 0.18 -0.36
N THR A 320 2.84 0.33 0.25
CA THR A 320 4.13 0.02 -0.43
C THR A 320 4.27 -1.47 -0.72
N SER A 321 3.42 -2.32 -0.13
CA SER A 321 3.20 -3.69 -0.57
C SER A 321 2.74 -3.81 -2.02
N VAL A 322 2.04 -2.81 -2.58
CA VAL A 322 1.71 -2.80 -4.01
C VAL A 322 2.97 -2.54 -4.84
N ALA A 323 3.85 -1.67 -4.36
CA ALA A 323 4.99 -1.19 -5.13
C ALA A 323 6.13 -2.22 -5.23
N ALA A 324 6.46 -2.91 -4.12
CA ALA A 324 7.52 -3.91 -4.09
C ALA A 324 7.40 -5.04 -5.16
N PRO A 325 6.25 -5.72 -5.32
CA PRO A 325 6.05 -6.76 -6.33
C PRO A 325 5.94 -6.19 -7.74
N ILE A 326 5.45 -4.95 -7.90
CA ILE A 326 5.50 -4.25 -9.19
C ILE A 326 6.96 -4.14 -9.65
N VAL A 327 7.83 -3.60 -8.79
CA VAL A 327 9.26 -3.40 -9.13
C VAL A 327 9.99 -4.74 -9.29
N ALA A 328 9.67 -5.76 -8.49
CA ALA A 328 10.20 -7.12 -8.70
C ALA A 328 9.81 -7.64 -10.09
N GLY A 329 8.56 -7.40 -10.51
CA GLY A 329 8.09 -7.69 -11.86
C GLY A 329 8.86 -6.95 -12.95
N VAL A 330 9.22 -5.67 -12.74
CA VAL A 330 10.02 -4.89 -13.70
C VAL A 330 11.44 -5.46 -13.85
N TYR A 331 12.09 -5.84 -12.74
CA TYR A 331 13.38 -6.53 -12.78
C TYR A 331 13.29 -7.88 -13.51
N ALA A 332 12.24 -8.66 -13.28
CA ALA A 332 12.07 -9.93 -13.98
C ALA A 332 11.75 -9.73 -15.47
N LEU A 333 10.96 -8.72 -15.84
CA LEU A 333 10.71 -8.36 -17.23
C LEU A 333 12.00 -8.05 -17.99
N SER A 334 12.98 -7.40 -17.34
CA SER A 334 14.28 -7.11 -17.96
C SER A 334 15.10 -8.35 -18.29
N SER A 335 14.83 -9.47 -17.61
CA SER A 335 15.50 -10.77 -17.82
C SER A 335 17.03 -10.69 -17.75
N ASN A 336 17.56 -9.75 -16.95
CA ASN A 336 18.99 -9.46 -16.88
C ASN A 336 19.53 -9.35 -15.43
N SER A 337 18.78 -9.88 -14.45
CA SER A 337 19.10 -9.80 -13.02
C SER A 337 20.54 -10.18 -12.68
N ALA A 338 21.08 -11.20 -13.35
CA ALA A 338 22.43 -11.73 -13.14
C ALA A 338 23.57 -10.73 -13.38
N SER A 339 23.32 -9.66 -14.14
CA SER A 339 24.30 -8.60 -14.42
C SER A 339 24.17 -7.39 -13.48
N LEU A 340 23.14 -7.35 -12.64
CA LEU A 340 22.83 -6.21 -11.80
C LEU A 340 23.39 -6.39 -10.39
N THR A 341 23.52 -5.27 -9.68
CA THR A 341 23.98 -5.23 -8.28
C THR A 341 22.92 -4.55 -7.43
N TYR A 342 21.94 -5.33 -6.97
CA TYR A 342 20.85 -4.86 -6.10
C TYR A 342 20.19 -3.57 -6.65
N GLY A 343 19.87 -2.58 -5.80
CA GLY A 343 19.28 -1.31 -6.21
C GLY A 343 20.19 -0.37 -7.03
N SER A 344 21.45 -0.72 -7.30
CA SER A 344 22.45 0.22 -7.84
C SER A 344 22.14 0.74 -9.24
N GLN A 345 21.41 -0.03 -10.05
CA GLN A 345 21.23 0.26 -11.47
C GLN A 345 20.47 1.56 -11.72
N ALA A 346 19.45 1.85 -10.90
CA ALA A 346 18.65 3.06 -11.02
C ALA A 346 19.50 4.34 -10.87
N TYR A 347 20.52 4.31 -10.01
CA TYR A 347 21.39 5.47 -9.72
C TYR A 347 22.23 5.93 -10.93
N GLY A 348 22.47 5.03 -11.89
CA GLY A 348 23.14 5.35 -13.16
C GLY A 348 22.18 5.68 -14.31
N HIS A 349 20.87 5.46 -14.14
CA HIS A 349 19.87 5.49 -15.23
C HIS A 349 18.65 6.34 -14.85
N THR A 350 18.87 7.48 -14.21
CA THR A 350 17.78 8.37 -13.75
C THR A 350 16.90 8.89 -14.89
N GLY A 351 17.42 8.96 -16.11
CA GLY A 351 16.63 9.29 -17.31
C GLY A 351 15.57 8.25 -17.70
N ALA A 352 15.63 7.04 -17.12
CA ALA A 352 14.65 5.97 -17.28
C ALA A 352 13.65 5.90 -16.10
N LEU A 353 13.50 7.00 -15.35
CA LEU A 353 12.57 7.12 -14.23
C LEU A 353 11.75 8.41 -14.32
N ASN A 354 10.50 8.35 -13.86
CA ASN A 354 9.66 9.53 -13.67
C ASN A 354 9.99 10.14 -12.32
N ASP A 355 10.68 11.28 -12.34
CA ASP A 355 11.01 12.05 -11.14
C ASP A 355 9.75 12.63 -10.47
N VAL A 356 9.54 12.31 -9.19
CA VAL A 356 8.36 12.72 -8.42
C VAL A 356 8.70 13.91 -7.55
N ILE A 357 8.51 15.10 -8.10
CA ILE A 357 9.07 16.34 -7.53
C ILE A 357 8.19 17.04 -6.48
N SER A 358 7.12 16.42 -5.99
CA SER A 358 6.19 17.09 -5.07
C SER A 358 5.45 16.18 -4.11
N GLY A 359 5.24 16.71 -2.90
CA GLY A 359 4.59 16.02 -1.78
C GLY A 359 5.57 15.75 -0.63
N THR A 360 5.06 15.14 0.43
CA THR A 360 5.82 14.78 1.62
C THR A 360 5.25 13.52 2.25
N ASN A 361 6.11 12.70 2.86
CA ASN A 361 5.70 11.56 3.67
C ASN A 361 5.75 11.84 5.19
N GLY A 362 5.99 13.09 5.60
CA GLY A 362 6.01 13.44 7.02
C GLY A 362 6.71 14.76 7.31
N SER A 363 7.40 14.81 8.46
CA SER A 363 8.15 15.98 8.90
C SER A 363 9.56 15.59 9.30
N CYS A 364 10.54 16.24 8.66
CA CYS A 364 11.97 16.05 8.88
C CYS A 364 12.73 17.39 8.75
N GLY A 365 12.06 18.50 9.12
CA GLY A 365 12.61 19.85 8.97
C GLY A 365 12.69 20.34 7.51
N GLY A 366 11.89 19.76 6.60
CA GLY A 366 11.86 20.13 5.18
C GLY A 366 13.04 19.59 4.35
N SER A 367 13.83 18.67 4.91
CA SER A 367 14.90 17.99 4.18
C SER A 367 14.32 17.10 3.06
N TYR A 368 15.14 16.82 2.03
CA TYR A 368 14.83 15.87 0.96
C TYR A 368 14.46 14.48 1.50
N LEU A 369 14.89 14.14 2.71
CA LEU A 369 14.60 12.84 3.35
C LEU A 369 13.10 12.58 3.57
N CYS A 370 12.26 13.62 3.64
CA CYS A 370 10.80 13.46 3.74
C CYS A 370 10.01 14.33 2.76
N THR A 371 10.67 15.26 2.06
CA THR A 371 10.03 16.18 1.12
C THR A 371 10.55 15.91 -0.27
N ALA A 372 9.64 15.67 -1.22
CA ALA A 372 10.02 15.44 -2.60
C ALA A 372 10.63 16.68 -3.27
N GLY A 373 11.51 16.44 -4.23
CA GLY A 373 12.23 17.47 -4.97
C GLY A 373 12.79 16.93 -6.28
N ALA A 374 13.50 17.76 -7.04
CA ALA A 374 14.13 17.29 -8.28
C ALA A 374 15.29 16.33 -7.96
N GLY A 375 15.33 15.18 -8.64
CA GLY A 375 16.33 14.14 -8.45
C GLY A 375 16.01 13.22 -7.28
N TYR A 376 17.05 12.78 -6.55
CA TYR A 376 16.84 11.87 -5.42
C TYR A 376 16.15 12.57 -4.24
N ASP A 377 15.05 12.00 -3.77
CA ASP A 377 14.42 12.32 -2.49
C ASP A 377 14.12 11.06 -1.66
N GLY A 378 13.96 11.22 -0.35
CA GLY A 378 13.66 10.09 0.54
C GLY A 378 12.30 9.45 0.28
N PRO A 379 11.19 10.19 0.12
CA PRO A 379 9.88 9.58 -0.09
C PRO A 379 9.78 8.70 -1.35
N THR A 380 10.48 9.08 -2.43
CA THR A 380 10.32 8.42 -3.74
C THR A 380 11.60 7.94 -4.40
N GLY A 381 12.74 8.11 -3.74
CA GLY A 381 14.04 7.73 -4.27
C GLY A 381 14.33 8.48 -5.56
N LEU A 382 14.65 7.73 -6.61
CA LEU A 382 14.90 8.24 -7.95
C LEU A 382 13.63 8.34 -8.82
N GLY A 383 12.46 8.04 -8.25
CA GLY A 383 11.17 8.08 -8.95
C GLY A 383 10.66 6.71 -9.39
N THR A 384 9.78 6.69 -10.40
CA THR A 384 9.05 5.48 -10.83
C THR A 384 9.45 5.00 -12.22
N PRO A 385 9.26 3.72 -12.59
CA PRO A 385 9.80 3.19 -13.86
C PRO A 385 9.30 3.92 -15.12
N ILE A 386 10.23 4.15 -16.07
CA ILE A 386 9.95 4.42 -17.48
C ILE A 386 10.57 3.28 -18.30
N GLY A 387 9.78 2.25 -18.57
CA GLY A 387 10.27 1.05 -19.21
C GLY A 387 11.23 0.28 -18.29
N LEU A 388 12.26 -0.33 -18.88
CA LEU A 388 13.13 -1.30 -18.19
C LEU A 388 14.56 -0.80 -17.94
N GLY A 389 14.93 0.40 -18.44
CA GLY A 389 16.32 0.90 -18.43
C GLY A 389 16.95 0.91 -17.04
N ALA A 390 16.29 1.54 -16.07
CA ALA A 390 16.73 1.58 -14.67
C ALA A 390 16.76 0.21 -13.96
N PHE A 391 16.27 -0.84 -14.62
CA PHE A 391 16.09 -2.20 -14.08
C PHE A 391 16.84 -3.25 -14.90
N GLY A 392 17.82 -2.82 -15.72
CA GLY A 392 18.72 -3.70 -16.47
C GLY A 392 18.21 -4.12 -17.86
N GLY A 393 17.10 -3.56 -18.33
CA GLY A 393 16.61 -3.75 -19.69
C GLY A 393 17.11 -2.65 -20.63
N PRO A 394 16.72 -2.69 -21.91
CA PRO A 394 17.10 -1.63 -22.86
C PRO A 394 16.44 -0.29 -22.50
N ASP A 395 17.14 0.81 -22.74
CA ASP A 395 16.66 2.20 -22.61
C ASP A 395 15.67 2.59 -23.73
N THR A 396 14.80 1.68 -24.13
CA THR A 396 13.71 1.99 -25.05
C THR A 396 12.59 2.65 -24.26
N VAL A 397 12.58 3.98 -24.22
CA VAL A 397 11.34 4.71 -23.98
C VAL A 397 10.46 4.44 -25.21
N PRO A 398 9.36 3.68 -25.12
CA PRO A 398 8.48 3.53 -26.26
C PRO A 398 8.01 4.93 -26.67
N PRO A 399 7.99 5.29 -27.96
CA PRO A 399 7.38 6.55 -28.37
C PRO A 399 5.93 6.57 -27.86
N PRO A 400 5.41 7.73 -27.41
CA PRO A 400 4.06 7.81 -26.86
C PRO A 400 3.09 7.22 -27.88
N THR A 401 2.42 6.14 -27.50
CA THR A 401 1.39 5.53 -28.33
C THR A 401 0.29 6.57 -28.50
N THR A 402 0.23 7.20 -29.67
CA THR A 402 -0.96 7.91 -30.09
C THR A 402 -2.08 6.87 -30.09
N PRO A 403 -3.23 7.10 -29.42
CA PRO A 403 -4.31 6.12 -29.42
C PRO A 403 -4.76 5.93 -30.87
N THR A 404 -4.36 4.80 -31.46
CA THR A 404 -4.88 4.37 -32.74
C THR A 404 -6.26 3.82 -32.42
N THR A 405 -7.30 4.56 -32.78
CA THR A 405 -8.65 4.02 -32.88
C THR A 405 -8.62 2.95 -33.96
N SER A 406 -8.39 1.70 -33.56
CA SER A 406 -8.72 0.54 -34.40
C SER A 406 -10.24 0.50 -34.51
N ALA A 407 -10.77 1.17 -35.53
CA ALA A 407 -12.11 0.94 -35.99
C ALA A 407 -12.22 -0.54 -36.41
N SER A 408 -12.96 -1.32 -35.64
CA SER A 408 -13.38 -2.66 -36.04
C SER A 408 -14.29 -2.51 -37.27
N THR A 409 -13.75 -2.78 -38.45
CA THR A 409 -14.56 -3.02 -39.66
C THR A 409 -15.35 -4.31 -39.48
N THR A 410 -16.57 -4.20 -38.98
CA THR A 410 -17.56 -5.27 -39.09
C THR A 410 -18.14 -5.23 -40.49
N THR A 411 -17.71 -6.15 -41.35
CA THR A 411 -18.38 -6.46 -42.62
C THR A 411 -19.76 -7.06 -42.33
N THR A 412 -20.81 -6.27 -42.55
CA THR A 412 -22.20 -6.73 -42.51
C THR A 412 -22.65 -7.05 -43.94
N SER A 413 -22.95 -8.32 -44.20
CA SER A 413 -23.56 -8.77 -45.45
C SER A 413 -25.06 -8.47 -45.43
N THR A 414 -25.57 -7.81 -46.47
CA THR A 414 -26.97 -7.44 -46.68
C THR A 414 -27.84 -8.64 -47.09
N THR A 415 -28.99 -8.80 -46.44
CA THR A 415 -30.19 -9.46 -47.01
C THR A 415 -31.44 -8.65 -46.64
N LEU A 416 -32.32 -8.45 -47.63
CA LEU A 416 -33.45 -7.50 -47.65
C LEU A 416 -34.72 -7.98 -46.90
N ALA A 417 -35.33 -7.05 -46.14
CA ALA A 417 -36.76 -6.65 -45.97
C ALA A 417 -37.90 -7.72 -45.85
N PRO A 418 -38.98 -7.50 -45.04
CA PRO A 418 -39.93 -6.41 -45.31
C PRO A 418 -40.48 -5.63 -44.08
N THR A 419 -41.09 -4.51 -44.42
CA THR A 419 -41.63 -3.39 -43.62
C THR A 419 -43.03 -3.67 -43.05
N THR A 420 -43.31 -3.17 -41.84
CA THR A 420 -44.68 -2.81 -41.42
C THR A 420 -44.69 -1.61 -40.47
N THR A 421 -45.52 -0.63 -40.82
CA THR A 421 -45.80 0.64 -40.14
C THR A 421 -46.87 0.45 -39.06
N THR A 422 -46.84 1.19 -37.93
CA THR A 422 -48.02 1.87 -37.34
C THR A 422 -47.61 2.93 -36.30
N THR A 423 -48.33 4.05 -36.38
CA THR A 423 -48.31 5.35 -35.70
C THR A 423 -48.62 5.30 -34.20
N THR A 424 -48.12 6.27 -33.41
CA THR A 424 -48.75 6.65 -32.13
C THR A 424 -48.81 8.17 -31.98
N VAL A 425 -49.94 8.59 -31.43
CA VAL A 425 -50.56 9.93 -31.40
C VAL A 425 -49.93 10.83 -30.33
N ALA A 426 -49.85 12.13 -30.63
CA ALA A 426 -49.47 13.19 -29.72
C ALA A 426 -50.69 13.73 -28.95
N THR A 427 -50.50 14.06 -27.67
CA THR A 427 -51.43 14.90 -26.89
C THR A 427 -50.65 15.95 -26.12
N THR A 428 -50.96 17.22 -26.37
CA THR A 428 -50.50 18.42 -25.66
C THR A 428 -51.46 18.80 -24.54
N THR A 429 -50.94 19.27 -23.41
CA THR A 429 -51.63 20.22 -22.52
C THR A 429 -50.65 21.13 -21.78
N THR A 430 -51.17 22.31 -21.42
CA THR A 430 -50.52 23.61 -21.31
C THR A 430 -50.13 24.06 -19.88
N THR A 431 -49.04 24.83 -19.83
CA THR A 431 -48.64 25.93 -18.89
C THR A 431 -49.37 26.19 -17.57
N GLY A 432 -48.57 26.28 -16.49
CA GLY A 432 -48.84 26.99 -15.23
C GLY A 432 -47.52 27.45 -14.58
N ALA A 433 -47.47 28.71 -14.11
CA ALA A 433 -46.31 29.49 -13.69
C ALA A 433 -45.57 29.02 -12.41
N PRO A 434 -44.31 29.47 -12.15
CA PRO A 434 -43.51 29.02 -11.02
C PRO A 434 -43.89 29.73 -9.71
N THR A 435 -44.14 28.97 -8.66
CA THR A 435 -44.30 29.48 -7.29
C THR A 435 -42.96 29.38 -6.56
N THR A 436 -42.35 30.54 -6.28
CA THR A 436 -41.22 30.68 -5.34
C THR A 436 -41.70 30.41 -3.91
N THR A 437 -41.15 29.38 -3.26
CA THR A 437 -41.31 29.16 -1.81
C THR A 437 -40.05 29.62 -1.10
N THR A 438 -40.15 30.77 -0.43
CA THR A 438 -39.14 31.30 0.48
C THR A 438 -39.12 30.46 1.76
N VAL A 439 -38.02 29.74 2.00
CA VAL A 439 -37.77 29.07 3.29
C VAL A 439 -37.18 30.09 4.24
N ALA A 440 -37.92 30.41 5.31
CA ALA A 440 -37.45 31.28 6.38
C ALA A 440 -36.34 30.59 7.20
N PRO A 441 -35.31 31.34 7.67
CA PRO A 441 -34.22 30.77 8.47
C PRO A 441 -34.76 30.35 9.84
N THR A 442 -34.62 29.07 10.17
CA THR A 442 -34.88 28.57 11.52
C THR A 442 -33.66 28.86 12.38
N THR A 443 -33.80 29.76 13.34
CA THR A 443 -32.80 30.05 14.37
C THR A 443 -32.70 28.87 15.33
N THR A 444 -31.66 28.04 15.18
CA THR A 444 -31.27 27.07 16.21
C THR A 444 -30.47 27.81 17.28
N THR A 445 -31.07 27.99 18.45
CA THR A 445 -30.37 28.50 19.63
C THR A 445 -29.34 27.48 20.10
N ARG A 446 -28.06 27.81 19.98
CA ARG A 446 -26.93 27.06 20.55
C ARG A 446 -27.07 27.08 22.09
N PRO A 447 -27.24 25.94 22.78
CA PRO A 447 -27.08 25.95 24.23
C PRO A 447 -25.62 26.29 24.57
N ALA A 448 -25.44 27.09 25.63
CA ALA A 448 -24.15 27.54 26.11
C ALA A 448 -23.19 26.35 26.38
N PRO A 449 -21.86 26.52 26.17
CA PRO A 449 -20.91 25.48 26.53
C PRO A 449 -21.06 25.19 28.02
N THR A 450 -21.53 23.99 28.34
CA THR A 450 -21.51 23.51 29.72
C THR A 450 -20.05 23.20 30.02
N THR A 451 -19.41 24.00 30.86
CA THR A 451 -18.09 23.69 31.40
C THR A 451 -18.22 22.44 32.26
N THR A 452 -17.95 21.27 31.67
CA THR A 452 -17.58 20.08 32.42
C THR A 452 -16.20 20.34 33.00
N THR A 453 -16.16 20.53 34.32
CA THR A 453 -14.93 20.54 35.11
C THR A 453 -14.28 19.16 34.98
N THR A 454 -13.36 19.01 34.03
CA THR A 454 -12.48 17.85 33.97
C THR A 454 -11.45 18.03 35.07
N THR A 455 -11.55 17.20 36.11
CA THR A 455 -10.45 16.99 37.05
C THR A 455 -9.20 16.64 36.23
N PRO A 456 -8.05 17.31 36.41
CA PRO A 456 -6.84 16.98 35.67
C PRO A 456 -6.51 15.50 35.87
N PRO A 457 -6.23 14.73 34.82
CA PRO A 457 -5.84 13.34 34.99
C PRO A 457 -4.55 13.30 35.80
N ALA A 458 -4.48 12.38 36.77
CA ALA A 458 -3.30 12.15 37.57
C ALA A 458 -2.07 12.07 36.67
N THR A 459 -1.08 12.94 36.92
CA THR A 459 0.15 13.00 36.14
C THR A 459 0.84 11.65 36.20
N ALA A 460 0.96 11.00 35.05
CA ALA A 460 1.65 9.71 34.93
C ALA A 460 3.13 9.87 35.39
N PRO A 461 3.73 8.83 35.98
CA PRO A 461 5.14 8.88 36.41
C PRO A 461 6.05 9.28 35.24
N PRO A 462 7.09 10.11 35.46
CA PRO A 462 8.05 10.44 34.42
C PRO A 462 8.65 9.18 33.77
N GLY A 463 8.52 9.07 32.45
CA GLY A 463 9.04 7.94 31.69
C GLY A 463 8.11 6.72 31.58
N SER A 464 6.84 6.82 32.00
CA SER A 464 5.82 5.84 31.61
C SER A 464 5.48 5.94 30.10
N PRO A 465 4.90 4.90 29.49
CA PRO A 465 4.49 4.94 28.08
C PRO A 465 3.40 6.01 27.86
N SER A 466 3.25 6.49 26.62
CA SER A 466 2.08 7.29 26.26
C SER A 466 0.79 6.44 26.29
N ALA A 467 -0.37 7.09 26.16
CA ALA A 467 -1.63 6.37 26.10
C ALA A 467 -1.70 5.48 24.83
N PRO A 468 -2.26 4.26 24.92
CA PRO A 468 -2.63 3.46 23.75
C PRO A 468 -3.50 4.26 22.77
N THR A 469 -3.26 4.08 21.48
CA THR A 469 -3.97 4.83 20.42
C THR A 469 -5.11 4.01 19.82
N SER A 470 -6.03 4.70 19.14
CA SER A 470 -7.10 4.09 18.35
C SER A 470 -7.89 2.99 19.09
N VAL A 471 -8.15 3.23 20.38
CA VAL A 471 -8.96 2.31 21.20
C VAL A 471 -10.37 2.26 20.64
N THR A 472 -10.82 1.04 20.33
CA THR A 472 -12.13 0.79 19.73
C THR A 472 -12.82 -0.31 20.51
N ALA A 473 -14.11 -0.12 20.79
CA ALA A 473 -14.98 -1.12 21.38
C ALA A 473 -16.05 -1.50 20.35
N VAL A 474 -16.18 -2.79 20.06
CA VAL A 474 -17.15 -3.32 19.08
C VAL A 474 -17.96 -4.45 19.68
N GLN A 475 -19.13 -4.68 19.10
CA GLN A 475 -19.94 -5.84 19.40
C GLN A 475 -19.29 -7.08 18.75
N GLY A 476 -18.71 -7.98 19.56
CA GLY A 476 -17.95 -9.15 19.10
C GLY A 476 -18.79 -10.42 18.91
N GLY A 477 -18.31 -11.39 18.12
CA GLY A 477 -18.99 -12.64 17.74
C GLY A 477 -19.16 -13.71 18.84
N SER A 478 -19.26 -13.31 20.11
CA SER A 478 -19.50 -14.14 21.31
C SER A 478 -19.91 -13.17 22.45
N PRO A 479 -20.60 -13.61 23.53
CA PRO A 479 -21.28 -12.69 24.45
C PRO A 479 -20.34 -11.58 24.98
N GLY A 480 -20.88 -10.36 25.07
CA GLY A 480 -20.17 -9.18 25.57
C GLY A 480 -19.59 -8.23 24.51
N VAL A 481 -18.49 -7.54 24.84
CA VAL A 481 -17.85 -6.49 24.02
C VAL A 481 -16.40 -6.85 23.73
N LEU A 482 -15.98 -6.74 22.46
CA LEU A 482 -14.58 -6.87 22.08
C LEU A 482 -13.94 -5.48 22.03
N VAL A 483 -12.87 -5.27 22.80
CA VAL A 483 -12.10 -4.03 22.81
C VAL A 483 -10.74 -4.30 22.21
N TYR A 484 -10.29 -3.47 21.28
CA TYR A 484 -8.94 -3.53 20.72
C TYR A 484 -8.31 -2.15 20.66
N TRP A 485 -6.98 -2.11 20.66
CA TRP A 485 -6.21 -0.88 20.72
C TRP A 485 -4.86 -1.05 20.03
N TYR A 486 -4.25 0.08 19.68
CA TYR A 486 -2.89 0.13 19.16
C TYR A 486 -1.89 0.49 20.27
N PRO A 487 -0.61 0.12 20.13
CA PRO A 487 0.40 0.45 21.12
C PRO A 487 0.58 1.96 21.33
N PRO A 488 1.17 2.37 22.47
CA PRO A 488 1.59 3.75 22.69
C PRO A 488 2.51 4.27 21.58
N SER A 489 2.34 5.53 21.19
CA SER A 489 3.27 6.24 20.30
C SER A 489 4.67 6.47 20.91
N SER A 490 4.80 6.36 22.24
CA SER A 490 6.06 6.43 22.97
C SER A 490 6.06 5.39 24.09
N TYR A 491 7.16 4.65 24.22
CA TYR A 491 7.33 3.61 25.24
C TYR A 491 7.96 4.14 26.55
N GLY A 492 8.23 5.44 26.65
CA GLY A 492 8.83 6.04 27.84
C GLY A 492 10.29 5.60 28.05
N CYS A 493 10.73 5.44 29.31
CA CYS A 493 12.11 5.11 29.65
C CYS A 493 12.50 3.62 29.53
N SER A 494 11.53 2.74 29.23
CA SER A 494 11.80 1.31 29.12
C SER A 494 10.86 0.63 28.15
N TYR A 495 11.42 -0.20 27.29
CA TYR A 495 10.73 -1.10 26.37
C TYR A 495 11.00 -2.55 26.80
N PRO A 496 10.02 -3.47 26.75
CA PRO A 496 8.67 -3.30 26.18
C PRO A 496 7.63 -2.75 27.18
N VAL A 497 6.45 -2.41 26.66
CA VAL A 497 5.23 -2.45 27.49
C VAL A 497 5.08 -3.87 28.02
N THR A 498 4.95 -4.02 29.33
CA THR A 498 4.82 -5.31 30.01
C THR A 498 3.36 -5.71 30.19
N ALA A 499 2.45 -4.74 30.24
CA ALA A 499 1.02 -4.99 30.37
C ALA A 499 0.18 -3.84 29.81
N PHE A 500 -1.06 -4.14 29.43
CA PHE A 500 -2.12 -3.16 29.28
C PHE A 500 -3.14 -3.33 30.41
N ARG A 501 -3.70 -2.22 30.90
CA ARG A 501 -4.82 -2.22 31.85
C ARG A 501 -6.06 -1.71 31.16
N ILE A 502 -7.12 -2.50 31.24
CA ILE A 502 -8.43 -2.23 30.64
C ILE A 502 -9.32 -1.69 31.74
N TYR A 503 -9.90 -0.52 31.52
CA TYR A 503 -10.84 0.12 32.42
C TYR A 503 -12.23 0.14 31.79
N ARG A 504 -13.27 -0.01 32.61
CA ARG A 504 -14.67 -0.04 32.15
C ARG A 504 -15.62 0.70 33.09
N SER A 505 -16.67 1.29 32.53
CA SER A 505 -17.82 1.85 33.25
C SER A 505 -19.12 1.73 32.42
N THR A 506 -20.28 1.92 33.06
CA THR A 506 -21.59 2.13 32.40
C THR A 506 -21.93 3.61 32.20
N ALA A 507 -21.07 4.51 32.68
CA ALA A 507 -21.16 5.96 32.51
C ALA A 507 -19.82 6.53 32.00
N PRO A 508 -19.83 7.50 31.08
CA PRO A 508 -18.60 8.06 30.53
C PRO A 508 -17.76 8.75 31.61
N GLY A 509 -16.45 8.59 31.55
CA GLY A 509 -15.47 9.20 32.45
C GLY A 509 -15.41 8.59 33.86
N ALA A 510 -16.06 7.44 34.08
CA ALA A 510 -16.10 6.77 35.39
C ALA A 510 -15.44 5.38 35.38
N GLU A 511 -14.53 5.11 34.42
CA GLU A 511 -13.94 3.80 34.16
C GLU A 511 -13.04 3.31 35.31
N THR A 512 -13.40 2.17 35.89
CA THR A 512 -12.63 1.45 36.91
C THR A 512 -11.90 0.25 36.31
N LEU A 513 -10.83 -0.22 36.96
CA LEU A 513 -10.01 -1.29 36.43
C LEU A 513 -10.84 -2.58 36.28
N LEU A 514 -10.92 -3.09 35.05
CA LEU A 514 -11.60 -4.33 34.72
C LEU A 514 -10.62 -5.49 34.66
N ALA A 515 -9.53 -5.34 33.91
CA ALA A 515 -8.59 -6.41 33.63
C ALA A 515 -7.20 -5.89 33.30
N SER A 516 -6.21 -6.79 33.31
CA SER A 516 -4.88 -6.53 32.77
C SER A 516 -4.45 -7.69 31.89
N VAL A 517 -3.87 -7.37 30.74
CA VAL A 517 -3.35 -8.34 29.76
C VAL A 517 -1.86 -8.10 29.51
N GLY A 518 -1.16 -9.10 28.98
CA GLY A 518 0.26 -8.98 28.67
C GLY A 518 0.55 -7.89 27.61
N GLY A 519 1.75 -7.33 27.63
CA GLY A 519 2.13 -6.22 26.74
C GLY A 519 2.19 -6.53 25.24
N GLY A 520 2.09 -7.81 24.86
CA GLY A 520 1.91 -8.26 23.47
C GLY A 520 0.45 -8.49 23.07
N THR A 521 -0.51 -8.16 23.94
CA THR A 521 -1.94 -8.33 23.70
C THR A 521 -2.58 -6.99 23.36
N TYR A 522 -3.25 -6.92 22.21
CA TYR A 522 -3.86 -5.69 21.67
C TYR A 522 -5.39 -5.77 21.56
N GLN A 523 -5.97 -6.79 22.15
CA GLN A 523 -7.41 -6.99 22.22
C GLN A 523 -7.82 -7.66 23.53
N TYR A 524 -9.04 -7.37 23.99
CA TYR A 524 -9.65 -7.93 25.17
C TYR A 524 -11.14 -8.18 24.94
N GLN A 525 -11.56 -9.44 25.07
CA GLN A 525 -12.98 -9.81 25.05
C GLN A 525 -13.56 -9.66 26.45
N ASP A 526 -14.41 -8.64 26.65
CA ASP A 526 -15.19 -8.47 27.87
C ASP A 526 -16.46 -9.31 27.80
N THR A 527 -16.36 -10.57 28.23
CA THR A 527 -17.51 -11.50 28.28
C THR A 527 -18.53 -11.17 29.38
N THR A 528 -18.26 -10.15 30.21
CA THR A 528 -19.13 -9.76 31.33
C THR A 528 -19.99 -8.53 31.00
N ALA A 529 -19.80 -7.92 29.82
CA ALA A 529 -20.65 -6.83 29.34
C ALA A 529 -22.06 -7.35 29.02
N THR A 530 -23.06 -6.87 29.76
CA THR A 530 -24.45 -7.34 29.64
C THR A 530 -25.15 -6.84 28.39
N ALA A 531 -25.96 -7.72 27.78
CA ALA A 531 -26.79 -7.44 26.62
C ALA A 531 -27.61 -6.14 26.77
N GLY A 532 -27.55 -5.26 25.77
CA GLY A 532 -28.33 -4.02 25.73
C GLY A 532 -27.80 -2.87 26.59
N VAL A 533 -26.73 -3.06 27.37
CA VAL A 533 -26.12 -2.01 28.21
C VAL A 533 -24.91 -1.41 27.48
N ARG A 534 -24.81 -0.07 27.45
CA ARG A 534 -23.63 0.62 26.92
C ARG A 534 -22.51 0.63 27.96
N PHE A 535 -21.33 0.20 27.54
CA PHE A 535 -20.11 0.26 28.32
C PHE A 535 -19.11 1.21 27.67
N TYR A 536 -18.34 1.88 28.50
CA TYR A 536 -17.25 2.79 28.14
C TYR A 536 -15.93 2.17 28.58
N TYR A 537 -14.91 2.28 27.74
CA TYR A 537 -13.60 1.65 27.93
C TYR A 537 -12.47 2.65 27.72
N MET A 538 -11.45 2.55 28.57
CA MET A 538 -10.16 3.22 28.38
C MET A 538 -9.04 2.21 28.66
N ILE A 539 -7.91 2.38 27.98
CA ILE A 539 -6.74 1.52 28.12
C ILE A 539 -5.55 2.35 28.59
N THR A 540 -4.72 1.80 29.46
CA THR A 540 -3.37 2.32 29.74
C THR A 540 -2.31 1.28 29.39
N ALA A 541 -1.11 1.76 29.08
CA ALA A 541 0.07 0.93 28.89
C ALA A 541 0.98 1.00 30.11
N VAL A 542 1.61 -0.12 30.46
CA VAL A 542 2.49 -0.24 31.63
C VAL A 542 3.85 -0.75 31.18
N ASN A 543 4.93 -0.11 31.63
CA ASN A 543 6.30 -0.62 31.51
C ASN A 543 6.96 -0.65 32.91
N SER A 544 8.26 -0.95 32.97
CA SER A 544 9.02 -0.95 34.23
C SER A 544 9.13 0.43 34.90
N CYS A 545 8.85 1.51 34.18
CA CYS A 545 8.84 2.89 34.68
C CYS A 545 7.48 3.31 35.25
N GLY A 546 6.41 2.57 34.93
CA GLY A 546 5.07 2.78 35.48
C GLY A 546 3.96 2.71 34.45
N GLU A 547 2.76 3.07 34.90
CA GLU A 547 1.57 3.15 34.07
C GLU A 547 1.46 4.51 33.39
N GLY A 548 1.18 4.49 32.09
CA GLY A 548 0.93 5.66 31.24
C GLY A 548 -0.46 6.27 31.44
N PRO A 549 -0.75 7.40 30.77
CA PRO A 549 -2.07 8.03 30.81
C PRO A 549 -3.15 7.16 30.14
N ARG A 550 -4.42 7.44 30.47
CA ARG A 550 -5.61 6.82 29.86
C ARG A 550 -5.72 7.21 28.38
N SER A 551 -6.11 6.25 27.55
CA SER A 551 -6.50 6.48 26.16
C SER A 551 -7.72 7.38 26.03
N ALA A 552 -8.04 7.76 24.78
CA ALA A 552 -9.38 8.20 24.45
C ALA A 552 -10.41 7.12 24.83
N GLU A 553 -11.59 7.56 25.25
CA GLU A 553 -12.69 6.68 25.65
C GLU A 553 -13.35 6.06 24.41
N ALA A 554 -13.54 4.74 24.43
CA ALA A 554 -14.32 4.01 23.43
C ALA A 554 -15.62 3.50 24.08
N SER A 555 -16.70 3.32 23.30
CA SER A 555 -17.93 2.75 23.85
C SER A 555 -18.62 1.78 22.90
N ALA A 556 -19.27 0.76 23.47
CA ALA A 556 -20.07 -0.21 22.74
C ALA A 556 -21.25 -0.69 23.59
N VAL A 557 -22.27 -1.27 22.94
CA VAL A 557 -23.41 -1.92 23.62
C VAL A 557 -23.13 -3.41 23.73
N GLY A 558 -23.28 -3.98 24.93
CA GLY A 558 -23.11 -5.41 25.17
C GLY A 558 -24.13 -6.24 24.40
N ARG A 559 -23.73 -7.45 23.99
CA ARG A 559 -24.56 -8.41 23.25
C ARG A 559 -25.10 -9.52 24.15
#